data_AF-A0A420YRT2-F1
#
_entry.id   AF-A0A420YRT2-F1
#
_cell.length_a   1.000
_cell.length_b   1.000
_cell.length_c   1.000
_cell.angle_alpha   90.00
_cell.angle_beta   90.00
_cell.angle_gamma   90.00
#
_symmetry.space_group_name_H-M   'P 1'
#
loop_
_entity.id
_entity.type
_entity.pdbx_description
1 polymer ?
#
loop_
_entity_poly.entity_id
_entity_poly.type
_entity_poly.pdbx_seq_one_letter_code
_entity_poly.pdbx_strand_id
1 'polypeptide(L)' 'MNTIYLEDSVYTTLQNHPEVKELLIELGFTPLSQPQMVQTVGRITSLKKGSKIAKIPLDTIIRQLELNGYIVKESRESNE' A
#
# COMPACT_ATOMS: atom_id res chain seq x y z
N MET A 1 -12.83 -12.07 -0.49
CA MET A 1 -12.59 -10.74 0.13
C MET A 1 -11.18 -10.32 -0.20
N ASN A 2 -10.98 -9.08 -0.67
CA ASN A 2 -9.66 -8.58 -1.06
C ASN A 2 -9.00 -7.93 0.15
N THR A 3 -7.99 -8.60 0.70
CA THR A 3 -7.26 -8.12 1.89
C THR A 3 -5.95 -7.46 1.48
N ILE A 4 -5.65 -6.31 2.07
CA ILE A 4 -4.37 -5.60 1.96
C ILE A 4 -3.69 -5.60 3.32
N TYR A 5 -2.43 -6.02 3.35
CA TYR A 5 -1.60 -6.03 4.55
C TYR A 5 -0.67 -4.83 4.57
N LEU A 6 -0.68 -4.06 5.65
CA LEU A 6 0.08 -2.80 5.77
C LEU A 6 1.60 -3.00 5.86
N GLU A 7 2.03 -4.20 6.28
CA GLU A 7 3.43 -4.62 6.34
C GLU A 7 3.94 -5.26 5.05
N ASP A 8 3.06 -5.70 4.14
CA ASP A 8 3.48 -6.15 2.82
C ASP A 8 4.18 -5.01 2.08
N SER A 9 5.18 -5.35 1.26
CA SER A 9 5.80 -4.36 0.39
C SER A 9 4.77 -3.79 -0.58
N VAL A 10 4.91 -2.50 -0.92
CA VAL A 10 4.03 -1.85 -1.91
C VAL A 10 4.06 -2.63 -3.24
N TYR A 11 5.23 -3.17 -3.62
CA TYR A 11 5.35 -4.05 -4.77
C TYR A 11 4.42 -5.27 -4.66
N THR A 12 4.46 -5.99 -3.54
CA THR A 12 3.57 -7.15 -3.29
C THR A 12 2.10 -6.75 -3.35
N THR A 13 1.72 -5.63 -2.72
CA THR A 13 0.36 -5.11 -2.77
C THR A 13 -0.09 -4.87 -4.21
N LEU A 14 0.74 -4.21 -5.04
CA LEU A 14 0.40 -3.88 -6.42
C LEU A 14 0.47 -5.07 -7.39
N GLN A 15 1.21 -6.14 -7.04
CA GLN A 15 1.15 -7.39 -7.79
C GLN A 15 -0.18 -8.13 -7.57
N ASN A 16 -0.71 -8.09 -6.35
CA ASN A 16 -1.97 -8.74 -6.01
C ASN A 16 -3.19 -7.90 -6.38
N HIS A 17 -3.06 -6.57 -6.28
CA HIS A 17 -4.12 -5.59 -6.47
C HIS A 17 -3.60 -4.42 -7.33
N PRO A 18 -3.35 -4.62 -8.63
CA PRO A 18 -2.80 -3.60 -9.51
C PRO A 18 -3.66 -2.33 -9.60
N GLU A 19 -4.98 -2.44 -9.43
CA GLU A 19 -5.94 -1.35 -9.42
C GLU A 19 -5.71 -0.37 -8.24
N VAL A 20 -5.07 -0.80 -7.17
CA VAL A 20 -4.75 0.04 -6.00
C VAL A 20 -3.66 1.06 -6.33
N LYS A 21 -2.91 0.87 -7.42
CA LYS A 21 -1.81 1.76 -7.81
C LYS A 21 -2.26 3.21 -7.96
N GLU A 22 -3.35 3.42 -8.69
CA GLU A 22 -3.85 4.77 -8.97
C GLU A 22 -4.33 5.46 -7.68
N LEU A 23 -5.09 4.73 -6.87
CA LEU A 23 -5.52 5.18 -5.54
C LEU A 23 -4.33 5.60 -4.66
N LEU A 24 -3.26 4.82 -4.60
CA LEU A 24 -2.07 5.19 -3.80
C LEU A 24 -1.39 6.46 -4.33
N ILE A 25 -1.32 6.63 -5.65
CA ILE A 25 -0.75 7.83 -6.27
C ILE A 25 -1.58 9.06 -5.89
N GLU A 26 -2.91 8.97 -5.99
CA GLU A 26 -3.85 10.04 -5.61
C GLU A 26 -3.73 10.41 -4.13
N LEU A 27 -3.50 9.43 -3.26
CA LEU A 27 -3.30 9.66 -1.82
C LEU A 27 -1.97 10.33 -1.49
N GLY A 28 -1.02 10.36 -2.44
CA GLY A 28 0.25 11.06 -2.31
C GLY A 28 1.49 10.16 -2.43
N PHE A 29 1.35 8.87 -2.79
CA PHE A 29 2.47 8.02 -3.19
C PHE A 29 2.87 8.31 -4.65
N THR A 30 3.06 9.60 -4.98
CA THR A 30 3.32 10.09 -6.34
C THR A 30 4.51 9.41 -7.04
N PRO A 31 5.61 8.97 -6.36
CA PRO A 31 6.69 8.26 -7.03
C PRO A 31 6.26 6.94 -7.67
N LEU A 32 5.17 6.30 -7.22
CA LEU A 32 4.67 5.05 -7.80
C LEU A 32 4.14 5.21 -9.23
N SER A 33 3.90 6.45 -9.69
CA SER A 33 3.62 6.75 -11.10
C SER A 33 4.73 6.26 -12.02
N GLN A 34 5.98 6.25 -11.54
CA GLN A 34 7.14 5.77 -12.28
C GLN A 34 7.33 4.26 -12.07
N PRO A 35 7.27 3.43 -13.13
CA PRO A 35 7.41 1.98 -13.01
C PRO A 35 8.71 1.52 -12.32
N GLN A 36 9.80 2.27 -12.53
CA GLN A 36 11.10 2.00 -11.91
C GLN A 36 11.06 2.13 -10.38
N MET A 37 10.24 3.06 -9.84
CA MET A 37 10.10 3.26 -8.40
C MET A 37 9.33 2.11 -7.73
N VAL A 38 8.35 1.54 -8.43
CA VAL A 38 7.65 0.33 -7.96
C VAL A 38 8.62 -0.84 -7.84
N GLN A 39 9.53 -1.00 -8.81
CA GLN A 39 10.51 -2.09 -8.81
C GLN A 39 11.68 -1.89 -7.84
N THR A 40 11.91 -0.67 -7.35
CA THR A 40 12.99 -0.36 -6.40
C THR A 40 12.42 -0.09 -5.01
N VAL A 41 12.03 1.15 -4.73
CA VAL A 41 11.50 1.59 -3.43
C VAL A 41 10.27 0.77 -3.04
N GLY A 42 9.40 0.45 -3.99
CA GLY A 42 8.20 -0.35 -3.75
C GLY A 42 8.49 -1.76 -3.20
N ARG A 43 9.65 -2.35 -3.50
CA ARG A 43 10.03 -3.68 -2.97
C ARG A 43 10.50 -3.63 -1.52
N ILE A 44 11.09 -2.51 -1.09
CA ILE A 44 11.71 -2.36 0.24
C ILE A 44 10.86 -1.56 1.22
N THR A 45 9.80 -0.90 0.74
CA THR A 45 8.87 -0.09 1.51
C THR A 45 7.49 -0.74 1.54
N SER A 46 6.85 -0.70 2.70
CA SER A 46 5.44 -1.08 2.89
C SER A 46 4.54 0.16 2.88
N LEU A 47 3.21 -0.02 2.84
CA LEU A 47 2.27 1.09 2.97
C LEU A 47 2.47 1.86 4.28
N LYS A 48 2.69 1.14 5.39
CA LYS A 48 2.96 1.73 6.72
C LYS A 48 4.25 2.55 6.78
N LYS A 49 5.31 2.10 6.11
CA LYS A 49 6.58 2.86 6.05
C LYS A 49 6.47 4.02 5.06
N GLY A 50 5.86 3.77 3.91
CA GLY A 50 5.70 4.75 2.85
C GLY A 50 4.81 5.92 3.25
N SER A 51 3.78 5.70 4.07
CA SER A 51 2.94 6.76 4.62
C SER A 51 3.74 7.80 5.41
N LYS A 52 4.70 7.35 6.22
CA LYS A 52 5.60 8.24 6.98
C LYS A 52 6.51 9.06 6.06
N ILE A 53 7.04 8.44 5.00
CA ILE A 53 7.91 9.09 4.02
C ILE A 53 7.13 10.14 3.22
N ALA A 54 5.94 9.76 2.75
CA ALA A 54 5.04 10.63 2.01
C ALA A 54 4.33 11.67 2.89
N LYS A 55 4.52 11.60 4.23
CA LYS A 55 3.86 12.45 5.24
C LYS A 55 2.33 12.40 5.16
N ILE A 56 1.79 11.22 4.86
CA ILE A 56 0.35 10.94 4.82
C ILE A 56 0.00 10.16 6.10
N PRO A 57 -1.06 10.55 6.85
CA PRO A 57 -1.54 9.76 7.96
C PRO A 57 -1.93 8.35 7.50
N LEU A 58 -1.47 7.32 8.22
CA LEU A 58 -1.76 5.93 7.87
C LEU A 58 -3.27 5.67 7.86
N ASP A 59 -4.01 6.25 8.81
CA ASP A 59 -5.47 6.12 8.91
C ASP A 59 -6.20 6.64 7.66
N THR A 60 -5.67 7.68 7.00
CA THR A 60 -6.22 8.17 5.73
C THR A 60 -6.12 7.11 4.64
N ILE A 61 -4.99 6.39 4.58
CA ILE A 61 -4.78 5.31 3.61
C ILE A 61 -5.71 4.14 3.93
N ILE A 62 -5.78 3.73 5.19
CA ILE A 62 -6.67 2.64 5.65
C ILE A 62 -8.11 2.93 5.25
N ARG A 63 -8.62 4.11 5.64
CA ARG A 63 -10.00 4.53 5.34
C ARG A 63 -10.29 4.53 3.84
N GLN A 64 -9.35 4.98 3.02
CA GLN A 64 -9.54 5.03 1.57
C GLN A 64 -9.54 3.63 0.94
N LEU A 65 -8.69 2.72 1.41
CA LEU A 65 -8.76 1.32 0.99
C LEU A 65 -10.09 0.67 1.42
N GLU A 66 -10.55 0.91 2.64
CA GLU A 66 -11.84 0.37 3.13
C GLU A 66 -13.04 0.91 2.35
N LEU A 67 -13.06 2.21 2.02
CA LEU A 67 -14.09 2.82 1.17
C LEU A 67 -14.13 2.23 -0.24
N ASN A 68 -13.00 1.69 -0.72
CA ASN A 68 -12.90 0.98 -2.00
C ASN A 68 -13.13 -0.53 -1.87
N GLY A 69 -13.60 -1.01 -0.71
CA GLY A 69 -14.01 -2.40 -0.51
C GLY A 69 -12.89 -3.37 -0.10
N TYR A 70 -11.71 -2.87 0.27
CA TYR A 70 -10.62 -3.70 0.79
C TYR A 70 -10.73 -3.90 2.30
N ILE A 71 -10.38 -5.10 2.76
CA ILE A 71 -10.12 -5.35 4.18
C ILE A 71 -8.66 -5.01 4.44
N VAL A 72 -8.41 -4.12 5.39
CA VAL A 72 -7.04 -3.75 5.76
C VAL A 72 -6.63 -4.49 7.03
N LYS A 73 -5.46 -5.13 7.00
CA LYS A 73 -4.87 -5.82 8.15
C LYS A 73 -3.44 -5.34 8.37
N GLU A 74 -2.96 -5.40 9.61
CA GLU A 74 -1.60 -4.99 9.93
C GLU A 74 -0.57 -5.89 9.24
N SER A 75 -0.65 -7.19 9.53
CA SER A 75 0.26 -8.21 9.02
C SER A 75 -0.50 -9.49 8.70
N ARG A 76 0.16 -10.39 7.98
CA ARG A 76 -0.31 -11.77 7.84
C ARG A 76 0.00 -12.43 9.18
N GLU A 77 -1.01 -12.71 10.00
CA GLU A 77 -0.80 -13.44 11.25
C GLU A 77 -0.04 -14.74 10.94
N SER A 78 1.18 -14.86 11.46
CA SER A 78 1.81 -16.16 11.66
C SER A 78 1.09 -16.78 12.85
N ASN A 79 0.18 -17.71 12.58
CA ASN A 79 -0.15 -18.69 13.61
C ASN A 79 1.13 -19.49 13.84
N GLU A 80 1.85 -19.17 14.91
CA GLU A 80 2.71 -20.15 15.58
C GLU A 80 1.84 -21.25 16.21
#